data_AF-A0A497PAI2-F1
#
_entry.id   AF-A0A497PAI2-F1
#
_cell.length_a   1.000
_cell.length_b   1.000
_cell.length_c   1.000
_cell.angle_alpha   90.00
_cell.angle_beta   90.00
_cell.angle_gamma   90.00
#
_symmetry.space_group_name_H-M   'P 1'
#
loop_
_entity.id
_entity.type
_entity.pdbx_description
1 polymer ?
#
loop_
_entity_poly.entity_id
_entity_poly.type
_entity_poly.pdbx_seq_one_letter_code
_entity_poly.pdbx_strand_id
1 'polypeptide(L)'
;MYFELTLIPFFIVLVLFLIFFIVAEGSHWQKHRVLGPFARFIQASPFRSFVTFFILTIASIPVSLLVLTGFWIDAINIGKVPSNQTPIVNTLLVMMLLLAAMIPVMWSHFRAWRQAVRAMAEVRVRSV
;
A
#
# COMPACT_ATOMS: atom_id res chain seq x y z
N MET A 1 14.34 -4.39 20.32
CA MET A 1 12.96 -4.83 20.64
C MET A 1 11.96 -3.91 19.94
N TYR A 2 12.15 -2.59 20.02
CA TYR A 2 11.25 -1.65 19.35
C TYR A 2 11.38 -1.71 17.83
N PHE A 3 12.56 -1.93 17.30
CA PHE A 3 12.77 -2.17 15.87
C PHE A 3 11.96 -3.37 15.35
N GLU A 4 12.02 -4.51 16.04
CA GLU A 4 11.27 -5.70 15.64
C GLU A 4 9.76 -5.48 15.73
N LEU A 5 9.29 -4.73 16.74
CA LEU A 5 7.88 -4.38 16.88
C LEU A 5 7.41 -3.44 15.75
N THR A 6 8.22 -2.48 15.32
CA THR A 6 7.85 -1.54 14.25
C THR A 6 7.93 -2.17 12.85
N LEU A 7 8.62 -3.30 12.69
CA LEU A 7 8.57 -4.10 11.47
C LEU A 7 7.20 -4.76 11.22
N ILE A 8 6.43 -5.05 12.26
CA ILE A 8 5.10 -5.69 12.13
C ILE A 8 4.16 -4.88 11.23
N PRO A 9 3.85 -3.60 11.51
CA PRO A 9 2.99 -2.81 10.64
C PRO A 9 3.58 -2.62 9.23
N PHE A 10 4.91 -2.60 9.10
CA PHE A 10 5.60 -2.51 7.81
C PHE A 10 5.30 -3.71 6.91
N PHE A 11 5.49 -4.91 7.43
CA PHE A 11 5.16 -6.11 6.69
C PHE A 11 3.66 -6.25 6.44
N ILE A 12 2.78 -5.81 7.36
CA ILE A 12 1.34 -5.83 7.15
C ILE A 12 0.95 -4.99 5.93
N VAL A 13 1.44 -3.75 5.81
CA VAL A 13 1.14 -2.88 4.65
C VAL A 13 1.61 -3.53 3.35
N LEU A 14 2.81 -4.09 3.33
CA LEU A 14 3.37 -4.76 2.14
C LEU A 14 2.59 -6.00 1.75
N VAL A 15 2.27 -6.87 2.71
CA VAL A 15 1.51 -8.10 2.49
C VAL A 15 0.11 -7.77 2.01
N LEU A 16 -0.57 -6.81 2.63
CA LEU A 16 -1.89 -6.37 2.17
C LEU A 16 -1.83 -5.79 0.76
N PHE A 17 -0.82 -4.97 0.45
CA PHE A 17 -0.63 -4.44 -0.89
C PHE A 17 -0.46 -5.55 -1.92
N LEU A 18 0.39 -6.54 -1.64
CA LEU A 18 0.60 -7.68 -2.53
C LEU A 18 -0.67 -8.54 -2.69
N ILE A 19 -1.38 -8.82 -1.60
CA ILE A 19 -2.65 -9.56 -1.65
C ILE A 19 -3.64 -8.82 -2.56
N PHE A 20 -3.83 -7.52 -2.34
CA PHE A 20 -4.76 -6.74 -3.16
C PHE A 20 -4.29 -6.61 -4.60
N PHE A 21 -2.99 -6.48 -4.85
CA PHE A 21 -2.42 -6.46 -6.19
C PHE A 21 -2.74 -7.74 -6.95
N ILE A 22 -2.49 -8.91 -6.35
CA ILE A 22 -2.76 -10.21 -6.95
C ILE A 22 -4.26 -10.41 -7.17
N VAL A 23 -5.08 -10.13 -6.15
CA VAL A 23 -6.52 -10.40 -6.23
C VAL A 23 -7.29 -9.35 -7.04
N ALA A 24 -6.72 -8.18 -7.33
CA ALA A 24 -7.32 -7.21 -8.25
C ALA A 24 -7.33 -7.76 -9.68
N GLU A 25 -6.34 -8.59 -10.03
CA GLU A 25 -6.18 -9.22 -11.34
C GLU A 25 -6.78 -10.63 -11.33
N GLY A 26 -8.01 -10.77 -11.85
CA GLY A 26 -8.62 -12.07 -12.13
C GLY A 26 -9.88 -12.38 -11.31
N SER A 27 -10.99 -12.61 -12.01
CA SER A 27 -12.29 -12.93 -11.41
C SER A 27 -12.33 -14.28 -10.70
N HIS A 28 -11.41 -15.21 -11.04
CA HIS A 28 -11.33 -16.52 -10.41
C HIS A 28 -11.05 -16.46 -8.91
N TRP A 29 -10.33 -15.42 -8.45
CA TRP A 29 -10.03 -15.21 -7.03
C TRP A 29 -11.28 -15.01 -6.17
N GLN A 30 -12.39 -14.54 -6.73
CA GLN A 30 -13.65 -14.32 -5.99
C GLN A 30 -14.20 -15.60 -5.35
N LYS A 31 -13.91 -16.77 -5.93
CA LYS A 31 -14.34 -18.09 -5.44
C LYS A 31 -13.36 -18.72 -4.45
N HIS A 32 -12.18 -18.14 -4.29
CA HIS A 32 -11.13 -18.69 -3.42
C HIS A 32 -11.54 -18.60 -1.94
N ARG A 33 -11.29 -19.65 -1.15
CA ARG A 33 -11.72 -19.73 0.26
C ARG A 33 -11.16 -18.59 1.13
N VAL A 34 -9.86 -18.32 1.02
CA VAL A 34 -9.14 -17.32 1.84
C VAL A 34 -9.07 -15.95 1.17
N LEU A 35 -8.66 -15.90 -0.10
CA LEU A 35 -8.51 -14.65 -0.86
C LEU A 35 -9.83 -14.09 -1.44
N GLY A 36 -10.91 -14.86 -1.45
CA GLY A 36 -12.21 -14.47 -2.01
C GLY A 36 -12.81 -13.21 -1.41
N PRO A 37 -12.81 -13.02 -0.07
CA PRO A 37 -13.25 -11.77 0.54
C PRO A 37 -12.48 -10.54 0.04
N PHE A 38 -11.16 -10.63 -0.09
CA PHE A 38 -10.32 -9.54 -0.60
C PHE A 38 -10.61 -9.25 -2.07
N ALA A 39 -10.73 -10.29 -2.89
CA ALA A 39 -11.08 -10.19 -4.31
C ALA A 39 -12.45 -9.53 -4.50
N ARG A 40 -13.48 -9.98 -3.78
CA ARG A 40 -14.83 -9.39 -3.83
C ARG A 40 -14.84 -7.94 -3.38
N PHE A 41 -14.04 -7.60 -2.38
CA PHE A 41 -13.96 -6.22 -1.89
C PHE A 41 -13.34 -5.28 -2.95
N ILE A 42 -12.17 -5.64 -3.48
CA ILE A 42 -11.40 -4.78 -4.39
C ILE A 42 -12.05 -4.69 -5.78
N GLN A 43 -12.62 -5.79 -6.26
CA GLN A 43 -13.25 -5.88 -7.59
C GLN A 43 -14.69 -5.35 -7.61
N ALA A 44 -15.29 -5.02 -6.45
CA ALA A 44 -16.67 -4.53 -6.39
C ALA A 44 -16.87 -3.19 -7.12
N SER A 45 -15.86 -2.30 -7.12
CA SER A 45 -15.90 -1.08 -7.91
C SER A 45 -14.51 -0.51 -8.20
N PRO A 46 -14.32 0.17 -9.35
CA PRO A 46 -13.06 0.85 -9.65
C PRO A 46 -12.63 1.86 -8.57
N PHE A 47 -13.60 2.51 -7.91
CA PHE A 47 -13.34 3.45 -6.82
C PHE A 47 -12.70 2.76 -5.61
N ARG A 48 -13.26 1.63 -5.16
CA ARG A 48 -12.70 0.86 -4.03
C ARG A 48 -11.27 0.43 -4.34
N SER A 49 -11.04 -0.07 -5.56
CA SER A 49 -9.70 -0.46 -5.99
C SER A 49 -8.71 0.69 -5.91
N PHE A 50 -9.07 1.86 -6.46
CA PHE A 50 -8.23 3.06 -6.38
C PHE A 50 -7.94 3.46 -4.93
N VAL A 51 -8.98 3.58 -4.09
CA VAL A 51 -8.84 4.04 -2.71
C VAL A 51 -7.97 3.10 -1.89
N THR A 52 -8.11 1.78 -2.06
CA THR A 52 -7.27 0.80 -1.34
C THR A 52 -5.80 0.94 -1.70
N PHE A 53 -5.45 1.00 -2.99
CA PHE A 53 -4.05 1.18 -3.38
C PHE A 53 -3.50 2.56 -2.98
N PHE A 54 -4.33 3.61 -3.03
CA PHE A 54 -3.96 4.95 -2.58
C PHE A 54 -3.63 4.97 -1.08
N ILE A 55 -4.52 4.43 -0.24
CA ILE A 55 -4.32 4.36 1.22
C ILE A 55 -3.07 3.55 1.55
N LEU A 56 -2.87 2.38 0.93
CA LEU A 56 -1.70 1.55 1.18
C LEU A 56 -0.39 2.23 0.75
N THR A 57 -0.41 2.96 -0.37
CA THR A 57 0.74 3.74 -0.86
C THR A 57 1.10 4.87 0.10
N ILE A 58 0.11 5.60 0.62
CA ILE A 58 0.35 6.66 1.61
C ILE A 58 0.81 6.07 2.94
N ALA A 59 0.21 4.96 3.38
CA ALA A 59 0.55 4.29 4.63
C ALA A 59 1.98 3.71 4.63
N SER A 60 2.55 3.37 3.48
CA SER A 60 3.93 2.86 3.42
C SER A 60 4.97 3.90 3.89
N ILE A 61 4.69 5.21 3.76
CA ILE A 61 5.58 6.29 4.18
C ILE A 61 5.75 6.32 5.72
N PRO A 62 4.70 6.58 6.53
CA PRO A 62 4.84 6.65 7.98
C PRO A 62 5.30 5.32 8.56
N VAL A 63 4.91 4.19 7.96
CA VAL A 63 5.30 2.88 8.44
C VAL A 63 6.78 2.58 8.16
N SER A 64 7.33 3.03 7.02
CA SER A 64 8.77 2.95 6.77
C SER A 64 9.56 3.83 7.75
N LEU A 65 9.07 5.04 8.04
CA LEU A 65 9.69 5.92 9.04
C LEU A 65 9.61 5.34 10.46
N LEU A 66 8.54 4.62 10.79
CA LEU A 66 8.38 3.96 12.08
C LEU A 66 9.49 2.93 12.34
N VAL A 67 9.97 2.24 11.31
CA VAL A 67 11.09 1.29 11.39
C VAL A 67 12.38 2.01 11.82
N LEU A 68 12.66 3.18 11.21
CA LEU A 68 13.80 4.02 11.59
C LEU A 68 13.68 4.51 13.04
N THR A 69 12.49 4.96 13.44
CA THR A 69 12.24 5.39 14.82
C THR A 69 12.46 4.25 15.82
N GLY A 70 11.99 3.04 15.51
CA GLY A 70 12.21 1.86 16.35
C GLY A 70 13.69 1.54 16.53
N PHE A 71 14.48 1.66 15.46
CA PHE A 71 15.95 1.51 15.51
C PHE A 71 16.60 2.56 16.43
N TRP A 72 16.19 3.83 16.34
CA TRP A 72 16.74 4.87 17.21
C TRP A 72 16.37 4.69 18.68
N ILE A 73 15.13 4.29 18.96
CA ILE A 73 14.68 4.01 20.34
C ILE A 73 15.55 2.88 20.94
N ASP A 74 15.75 1.79 20.20
CA ASP A 74 16.60 0.70 20.66
C ASP A 74 18.04 1.15 20.91
N ALA A 75 18.62 1.99 20.04
CA ALA A 75 19.97 2.53 20.21
C ALA A 75 20.10 3.44 21.45
N ILE A 76 19.12 4.31 21.68
CA ILE A 76 19.10 5.20 22.85
C ILE A 76 18.97 4.39 24.14
N ASN A 77 18.14 3.34 24.15
CA ASN A 77 17.94 2.48 25.32
C ASN A 77 19.21 1.72 25.76
N ILE A 78 20.16 1.49 24.85
CA ILE A 78 21.47 0.88 25.16
C ILE A 78 22.57 1.93 25.40
N GLY A 79 22.20 3.19 25.64
CA GLY A 79 23.13 4.27 25.95
C GLY A 79 23.96 4.75 24.76
N LYS A 80 23.55 4.44 23.52
CA LYS A 80 24.23 4.89 22.30
C LYS A 80 23.46 6.06 21.69
N VAL A 81 24.17 7.14 21.38
CA VAL A 81 23.63 8.18 20.49
C VAL A 81 23.83 7.71 19.05
N PRO A 82 22.77 7.62 18.22
CA PRO A 82 22.91 7.22 16.83
C PRO A 82 23.75 8.26 16.05
N SER A 83 25.02 7.95 15.81
CA SER A 83 25.92 8.78 14.98
C SER A 83 26.03 8.27 13.54
N ASN A 84 25.62 7.02 13.31
CA ASN A 84 25.65 6.41 11.98
C ASN A 84 24.39 6.78 11.18
N GLN A 85 24.58 7.33 9.98
CA GLN A 85 23.50 7.70 9.06
C GLN A 85 23.04 6.53 8.16
N THR A 86 23.76 5.40 8.11
CA THR A 86 23.40 4.23 7.29
C THR A 86 21.93 3.79 7.45
N PRO A 87 21.35 3.71 8.67
CA PRO A 87 19.95 3.31 8.84
C PRO A 87 18.95 4.28 8.19
N ILE A 88 19.28 5.57 8.18
CA ILE A 88 18.45 6.60 7.53
C ILE A 88 18.47 6.40 6.03
N VAL A 89 19.68 6.30 5.45
CA VAL A 89 19.87 6.10 4.01
C VAL A 89 19.18 4.82 3.56
N ASN A 90 19.35 3.71 4.29
CA ASN A 90 18.71 2.43 3.96
C ASN A 90 17.18 2.53 4.00
N THR A 91 16.62 3.20 5.01
CA THR A 91 15.16 3.41 5.11
C THR A 91 14.65 4.22 3.93
N LEU A 92 15.37 5.29 3.55
CA LEU A 92 15.00 6.11 2.41
C LEU A 92 15.09 5.34 1.09
N LEU A 93 16.13 4.53 0.88
CA LEU A 93 16.28 3.68 -0.31
C LEU A 93 15.15 2.66 -0.41
N VAL A 94 14.80 2.00 0.70
CA VAL A 94 13.65 1.07 0.76
C VAL A 94 12.35 1.80 0.43
N MET A 95 12.12 2.96 1.03
CA MET A 95 10.94 3.77 0.77
C MET A 95 10.85 4.20 -0.71
N MET A 96 11.96 4.63 -1.31
CA MET A 96 12.03 4.96 -2.73
C MET A 96 11.67 3.77 -3.61
N LEU A 97 12.23 2.58 -3.32
CA LEU A 97 11.96 1.36 -4.08
C LEU A 97 10.49 0.93 -3.96
N LEU A 98 9.93 0.99 -2.75
CA LEU A 98 8.52 0.68 -2.50
C LEU A 98 7.60 1.64 -3.25
N LEU A 99 7.82 2.95 -3.11
CA LEU A 99 7.00 3.95 -3.78
C LEU A 99 7.12 3.86 -5.31
N ALA A 100 8.31 3.58 -5.84
CA ALA A 100 8.52 3.36 -7.26
C ALA A 100 7.69 2.17 -7.80
N ALA A 101 7.49 1.12 -7.00
CA ALA A 101 6.63 0.00 -7.37
C ALA A 101 5.13 0.28 -7.14
N MET A 102 4.77 0.95 -6.05
CA MET A 102 3.38 1.16 -5.64
C MET A 102 2.67 2.26 -6.43
N ILE A 103 3.37 3.36 -6.76
CA ILE A 103 2.79 4.51 -7.49
C ILE A 103 2.22 4.11 -8.86
N PRO A 104 2.92 3.33 -9.71
CA PRO A 104 2.37 2.88 -10.99
C PRO A 104 1.08 2.07 -10.85
N VAL A 105 1.01 1.18 -9.85
CA VAL A 105 -0.18 0.36 -9.55
C VAL A 105 -1.33 1.22 -9.07
N MET A 106 -1.09 2.16 -8.16
CA MET A 106 -2.11 3.11 -7.72
C MET A 106 -2.62 3.95 -8.91
N TRP A 107 -1.73 4.42 -9.77
CA TRP A 107 -2.07 5.24 -10.92
C TRP A 107 -2.88 4.50 -11.98
N SER A 108 -2.62 3.20 -12.21
CA SER A 108 -3.43 2.40 -13.13
C SER A 108 -4.89 2.32 -12.66
N HIS A 109 -5.12 2.08 -11.38
CA HIS A 109 -6.46 2.00 -10.80
C HIS A 109 -7.17 3.36 -10.73
N PHE A 110 -6.41 4.44 -10.52
CA PHE A 110 -6.95 5.80 -10.63
C PHE A 110 -7.49 6.09 -12.04
N ARG A 111 -6.76 5.69 -13.09
CA ARG A 111 -7.21 5.86 -14.48
C ARG A 111 -8.49 5.05 -14.76
N ALA A 112 -8.55 3.80 -14.30
CA ALA A 112 -9.73 2.96 -14.44
C ALA A 112 -10.96 3.57 -13.75
N TRP A 113 -10.79 4.09 -12.53
CA TRP A 113 -11.86 4.79 -11.83
C TRP A 113 -12.33 6.04 -12.59
N ARG A 114 -11.41 6.89 -13.05
CA ARG A 114 -11.75 8.10 -13.82
C ARG A 114 -12.51 7.77 -15.10
N GLN A 115 -12.10 6.72 -15.82
CA GLN A 115 -12.78 6.27 -17.03
C GLN A 115 -14.19 5.77 -16.72
N ALA A 116 -14.37 5.00 -15.64
CA ALA A 116 -15.68 4.51 -15.22
C ALA A 116 -16.64 5.66 -14.87
N VAL A 117 -16.17 6.69 -14.16
CA VAL A 117 -16.97 7.88 -13.84
C VAL A 117 -17.40 8.63 -15.09
N ARG A 118 -16.49 8.80 -16.07
CA ARG A 118 -16.81 9.44 -17.36
C ARG A 118 -17.86 8.66 -18.14
N ALA A 119 -17.71 7.34 -18.25
CA ALA A 119 -18.67 6.49 -18.92
C ALA A 119 -20.07 6.55 -18.29
N MET A 120 -20.16 6.57 -16.95
CA MET A 120 -21.45 6.74 -16.26
C MET A 120 -22.09 8.10 -16.56
N ALA A 121 -21.28 9.16 -16.63
CA ALA A 121 -21.77 10.50 -16.99
C ALA A 121 -22.30 10.55 -18.42
N GLU A 122 -21.60 9.94 -19.39
CA GLU A 122 -22.03 9.86 -20.78
C GLU A 122 -23.35 9.11 -20.94
N VAL A 123 -23.53 7.97 -20.25
CA VAL A 123 -24.79 7.22 -20.27
C VAL A 123 -25.94 8.06 -19.72
N ARG A 124 -25.72 8.78 -18.60
CA ARG A 124 -26.74 9.63 -17.99
C ARG A 124 -27.21 10.75 -18.92
N VAL A 125 -26.30 11.34 -19.69
CA VAL A 125 -26.64 12.39 -20.66
C VAL A 125 -27.42 11.81 -21.85
N ARG A 126 -27.14 10.57 -22.28
CA ARG A 126 -27.85 9.93 -23.39
C ARG A 126 -29.22 9.36 -23.01
N SER A 127 -29.46 9.08 -21.74
CA SER A 127 -30.73 8.56 -21.23
C SER A 127 -31.78 9.63 -20.92
N VAL A 128 -31.42 10.92 -21.03
CA VAL A 128 -32.30 12.09 -20.87
C VAL A 128 -32.66 12.61 -22.25
#